data_AF-A0AAD1HK04-F1
#
_entry.id   AF-A0AAD1HK04-F1
#
_cell.length_a   1.000
_cell.length_b   1.000
_cell.length_c   1.000
_cell.angle_alpha   90.00
_cell.angle_beta   90.00
_cell.angle_gamma   90.00
#
_symmetry.space_group_name_H-M   'P 1'
#
loop_
_entity.id
_entity.type
_entity.pdbx_description
1 polymer ?
#
loop_
_entity_poly.entity_id
_entity_poly.type
_entity_poly.pdbx_seq_one_letter_code
_entity_poly.pdbx_strand_id
1 'polypeptide(L)'
;MSAAHATVDLDDTEGLLEADRDGLLRAAAMAGAQVRATAAAVDEGELALLAADYRPRTVIWVAAHGAAESAGSMLAATLGGVAGEPIVVAAESPPWIGPLDVLVVAGDDAGDPALVSAAATAVRRGARVVVAAPYEGPLRDATAGRTAVLEPRLRTPDEFGLSRYLAAGLATMQAVDPALQTDLAALADELDAEALRNSASRDVFTNPAKALAEKMSGRQVVLAGDCTATVGLARYAATVLLRLAGQAVAAAGLSDALVALRTGIAHQFGDPVDALFHDEELDGPLSRGPKVLALALDAERSMLAARVSGFDDVELVGAQDFGEGESVPAPTGRAEQQLATLAVRLQMAAVYLRLVGG
;
A
#
# COMPACT_ATOMS: atom_id res chain seq x y z
N MET A 1 -1.31 -36.87 -16.15
CA MET A 1 -0.37 -36.87 -15.01
C MET A 1 -0.17 -35.42 -14.63
N SER A 2 -0.97 -34.92 -13.69
CA SER A 2 -0.81 -33.58 -13.16
C SER A 2 0.50 -33.57 -12.37
N ALA A 3 1.43 -32.69 -12.71
CA ALA A 3 2.55 -32.42 -11.82
C ALA A 3 1.93 -32.00 -10.48
N ALA A 4 2.22 -32.75 -9.41
CA ALA A 4 1.94 -32.27 -8.07
C ALA A 4 2.68 -30.92 -7.96
N HIS A 5 1.95 -29.84 -7.71
CA HIS A 5 2.57 -28.56 -7.36
C HIS A 5 3.41 -28.85 -6.12
N ALA A 6 4.74 -28.88 -6.27
CA ALA A 6 5.63 -28.96 -5.13
C ALA A 6 5.48 -27.63 -4.41
N THR A 7 4.71 -27.62 -3.32
CA THR A 7 4.62 -26.48 -2.42
C THR A 7 6.03 -26.18 -1.91
N VAL A 8 6.57 -25.04 -2.31
CA VAL A 8 7.88 -24.56 -1.85
C VAL A 8 7.75 -24.24 -0.37
N ASP A 9 8.69 -24.73 0.44
CA ASP A 9 8.74 -24.39 1.87
C ASP A 9 9.17 -22.91 2.02
N LEU A 10 8.51 -22.16 2.90
CA LEU A 10 8.87 -20.77 3.18
C LEU A 10 10.28 -20.65 3.75
N ASP A 11 10.82 -21.66 4.43
CA ASP A 11 12.19 -21.65 4.95
C ASP A 11 13.22 -22.20 3.93
N ASP A 12 12.77 -22.76 2.81
CA ASP A 12 13.66 -23.14 1.70
C ASP A 12 14.00 -21.92 0.84
N THR A 13 15.07 -21.23 1.23
CA THR A 13 15.55 -20.03 0.52
C THR A 13 15.90 -20.32 -0.94
N GLU A 14 16.53 -21.47 -1.24
CA GLU A 14 16.92 -21.82 -2.60
C GLU A 14 15.67 -22.10 -3.45
N GLY A 15 14.72 -22.87 -2.92
CA GLY A 15 13.43 -23.12 -3.56
C GLY A 15 12.65 -21.84 -3.84
N LEU A 16 12.61 -20.88 -2.91
CA LEU A 16 11.96 -19.59 -3.12
C LEU A 16 12.60 -18.78 -4.25
N LEU A 17 13.94 -18.75 -4.32
CA LEU A 17 14.67 -18.04 -5.36
C LEU A 17 14.51 -18.71 -6.74
N GLU A 18 14.47 -20.04 -6.79
CA GLU A 18 14.20 -20.79 -8.03
C GLU A 18 12.75 -20.61 -8.52
N ALA A 19 11.80 -20.47 -7.59
CA ALA A 19 10.40 -20.21 -7.91
C ALA A 19 10.15 -18.77 -8.41
N ASP A 20 10.95 -17.79 -8.00
CA ASP A 20 10.79 -16.36 -8.35
C ASP A 20 11.27 -16.02 -9.77
N ARG A 21 10.66 -16.64 -10.78
CA ARG A 21 11.03 -16.48 -12.20
C ARG A 21 10.79 -15.07 -12.74
N ASP A 22 9.84 -14.35 -12.16
CA ASP A 22 9.46 -13.00 -12.57
C ASP A 22 10.23 -11.91 -11.79
N GLY A 23 11.08 -12.29 -10.82
CA GLY A 23 11.86 -11.36 -10.01
C GLY A 23 11.02 -10.49 -9.07
N LEU A 24 9.92 -11.02 -8.55
CA LEU A 24 8.96 -10.33 -7.68
C LEU A 24 9.55 -10.00 -6.32
N LEU A 25 10.40 -10.86 -5.75
CA LEU A 25 11.07 -10.58 -4.48
C LEU A 25 11.96 -9.34 -4.61
N ARG A 26 12.70 -9.27 -5.72
CA ARG A 26 13.51 -8.09 -6.05
C ARG A 26 12.62 -6.86 -6.29
N ALA A 27 11.54 -7.00 -7.04
CA ALA A 27 10.63 -5.88 -7.34
C ALA A 27 9.98 -5.30 -6.07
N ALA A 28 9.52 -6.15 -5.16
CA ALA A 28 8.97 -5.74 -3.87
C ALA A 28 10.03 -5.04 -2.99
N ALA A 29 11.27 -5.54 -3.00
CA ALA A 29 12.38 -4.93 -2.28
C ALA A 29 12.86 -3.57 -2.84
N MET A 30 12.37 -3.12 -4.01
CA MET A 30 12.73 -1.83 -4.60
C MET A 30 11.98 -0.63 -4.00
N ALA A 31 11.17 -0.83 -2.96
CA ALA A 31 10.36 0.23 -2.35
C ALA A 31 11.18 1.45 -1.91
N GLY A 32 12.28 1.29 -1.18
CA GLY A 32 13.13 2.42 -0.78
C GLY A 32 13.87 3.04 -1.97
N ALA A 33 14.31 2.24 -2.94
CA ALA A 33 14.89 2.75 -4.20
C ALA A 33 13.92 3.65 -4.98
N GLN A 34 12.63 3.29 -5.03
CA GLN A 34 11.59 4.12 -5.65
C GLN A 34 11.44 5.47 -4.93
N VAL A 35 11.47 5.49 -3.60
CA VAL A 35 11.40 6.74 -2.81
C VAL A 35 12.65 7.60 -3.06
N ARG A 36 13.86 7.02 -3.08
CA ARG A 36 15.10 7.75 -3.38
C ARG A 36 15.09 8.34 -4.78
N ALA A 37 14.55 7.62 -5.76
CA ALA A 37 14.43 8.13 -7.12
C ALA A 37 13.55 9.39 -7.18
N THR A 38 12.44 9.41 -6.43
CA THR A 38 11.60 10.60 -6.28
C THR A 38 12.34 11.71 -5.53
N ALA A 39 13.04 11.40 -4.43
CA ALA A 39 13.81 12.39 -3.67
C ALA A 39 14.89 13.07 -4.54
N ALA A 40 15.63 12.29 -5.34
CA ALA A 40 16.60 12.83 -6.29
C ALA A 40 15.96 13.76 -7.33
N ALA A 41 14.77 13.44 -7.82
CA ALA A 41 14.02 14.32 -8.73
C ALA A 41 13.66 15.66 -8.06
N VAL A 42 13.26 15.62 -6.80
CA VAL A 42 12.96 16.83 -6.01
C VAL A 42 14.21 17.68 -5.82
N ASP A 43 15.34 17.05 -5.46
CA ASP A 43 16.63 17.73 -5.27
C ASP A 43 17.17 18.37 -6.56
N GLU A 44 16.88 17.76 -7.71
CA GLU A 44 17.18 18.29 -9.05
C GLU A 44 16.27 19.47 -9.46
N GLY A 45 15.23 19.75 -8.67
CA GLY A 45 14.35 20.91 -8.87
C GLY A 45 13.09 20.63 -9.70
N GLU A 46 12.69 19.36 -9.89
CA GLU A 46 11.52 19.01 -10.70
C GLU A 46 10.20 19.62 -10.18
N LEU A 47 10.14 19.98 -8.89
CA LEU A 47 9.00 20.67 -8.29
C LEU A 47 9.12 22.20 -8.27
N ALA A 48 10.13 22.79 -8.90
CA ALA A 48 10.34 24.26 -8.90
C ALA A 48 9.14 25.05 -9.44
N LEU A 49 8.38 24.46 -10.38
CA LEU A 49 7.16 25.06 -10.94
C LEU A 49 5.99 25.14 -9.93
N LEU A 50 6.09 24.47 -8.78
CA LEU A 50 5.14 24.62 -7.69
C LEU A 50 5.43 25.82 -6.80
N ALA A 51 6.64 26.39 -6.84
CA ALA A 51 7.00 27.51 -5.97
C ALA A 51 6.06 28.71 -6.22
N ALA A 52 5.42 29.19 -5.16
CA ALA A 52 4.61 30.40 -5.16
C ALA A 52 4.66 31.07 -3.79
N ASP A 53 4.45 32.39 -3.76
CA ASP A 53 4.39 33.17 -2.51
C ASP A 53 3.12 32.91 -1.68
N TYR A 54 2.27 31.98 -2.12
CA TYR A 54 1.00 31.64 -1.48
C TYR A 54 0.76 30.13 -1.49
N ARG A 55 0.07 29.66 -0.44
CA ARG A 55 -0.40 28.28 -0.34
C ARG A 55 -1.58 28.03 -1.28
N PRO A 56 -1.69 26.85 -1.90
CA PRO A 56 -2.87 26.52 -2.68
C PRO A 56 -4.12 26.48 -1.79
N ARG A 57 -5.27 26.73 -2.42
CA ARG A 57 -6.59 26.52 -1.82
C ARG A 57 -6.88 25.04 -1.62
N THR A 58 -6.44 24.19 -2.53
CA THR A 58 -6.70 22.75 -2.53
C THR A 58 -5.60 22.03 -3.31
N VAL A 59 -5.21 20.86 -2.83
CA VAL A 59 -4.42 19.89 -3.60
C VAL A 59 -5.38 18.80 -4.08
N ILE A 60 -5.46 18.61 -5.39
CA ILE A 60 -6.38 17.67 -6.03
C ILE A 60 -5.53 16.51 -6.54
N TRP A 61 -5.79 15.31 -6.05
CA TRP A 61 -5.12 14.08 -6.50
C TRP A 61 -6.03 13.34 -7.48
N VAL A 62 -5.63 13.29 -8.75
CA VAL A 62 -6.31 12.54 -9.80
C VAL A 62 -5.55 11.29 -10.15
N ALA A 63 -6.20 10.14 -9.95
CA ALA A 63 -5.71 8.82 -10.33
C ALA A 63 -6.90 7.97 -10.78
N ALA A 64 -6.70 7.13 -11.78
CA ALA A 64 -7.77 6.29 -12.33
C ALA A 64 -8.03 5.05 -11.46
N HIS A 65 -6.97 4.39 -10.98
CA HIS A 65 -7.06 3.13 -10.24
C HIS A 65 -5.73 2.77 -9.54
N GLY A 66 -5.76 1.67 -8.79
CA GLY A 66 -4.57 0.93 -8.36
C GLY A 66 -3.76 1.62 -7.26
N ALA A 67 -2.43 1.49 -7.34
CA ALA A 67 -1.53 2.04 -6.34
C ALA A 67 -1.58 3.57 -6.27
N ALA A 68 -1.80 4.25 -7.40
CA ALA A 68 -1.90 5.70 -7.46
C ALA A 68 -3.14 6.22 -6.71
N GLU A 69 -4.30 5.61 -6.93
CA GLU A 69 -5.54 5.96 -6.21
C GLU A 69 -5.41 5.69 -4.70
N SER A 70 -4.84 4.54 -4.35
CA SER A 70 -4.60 4.12 -2.97
C SER A 70 -3.69 5.11 -2.23
N ALA A 71 -2.59 5.55 -2.87
CA ALA A 71 -1.68 6.54 -2.30
C ALA A 71 -2.39 7.88 -2.03
N GLY A 72 -3.17 8.39 -2.98
CA GLY A 72 -3.94 9.63 -2.80
C GLY A 72 -4.91 9.54 -1.62
N SER A 73 -5.61 8.41 -1.49
CA SER A 73 -6.54 8.17 -0.37
C SER A 73 -5.83 8.11 0.98
N MET A 74 -4.66 7.45 1.05
CA MET A 74 -3.85 7.40 2.27
C MET A 74 -3.30 8.78 2.64
N LEU A 75 -2.78 9.53 1.67
CA LEU A 75 -2.27 10.89 1.89
C LEU A 75 -3.36 11.83 2.40
N ALA A 76 -4.56 11.79 1.80
CA ALA A 76 -5.70 12.58 2.27
C ALA A 76 -6.09 12.22 3.71
N ALA A 77 -6.05 10.93 4.05
CA ALA A 77 -6.38 10.44 5.38
C ALA A 77 -5.33 10.80 6.45
N THR A 78 -4.04 10.75 6.12
CA THR A 78 -2.95 11.04 7.08
C THR A 78 -2.65 12.52 7.21
N LEU A 79 -2.72 13.28 6.11
CA LEU A 79 -2.36 14.69 6.09
C LEU A 79 -3.55 15.63 6.34
N GLY A 80 -4.79 15.16 6.18
CA GLY A 80 -5.98 16.02 6.29
C GLY A 80 -6.17 16.71 7.65
N GLY A 81 -5.57 16.19 8.72
CA GLY A 81 -5.59 16.81 10.05
C GLY A 81 -4.41 17.75 10.35
N VAL A 82 -3.39 17.78 9.48
CA VAL A 82 -2.13 18.53 9.71
C VAL A 82 -1.79 19.51 8.60
N ALA A 83 -2.20 19.25 7.36
CA ALA A 83 -2.01 20.14 6.22
C ALA A 83 -2.92 21.37 6.31
N GLY A 84 -2.42 22.53 5.88
CA GLY A 84 -3.23 23.75 5.80
C GLY A 84 -4.26 23.74 4.66
N GLU A 85 -4.04 22.89 3.67
CA GLU A 85 -4.86 22.73 2.48
C GLU A 85 -5.52 21.35 2.43
N PRO A 86 -6.81 21.28 2.06
CA PRO A 86 -7.49 20.00 1.88
C PRO A 86 -6.89 19.25 0.69
N ILE A 87 -6.79 17.93 0.84
CA ILE A 87 -6.47 17.00 -0.24
C ILE A 87 -7.78 16.39 -0.74
N VAL A 88 -8.09 16.60 -2.03
CA VAL A 88 -9.27 16.05 -2.69
C VAL A 88 -8.83 14.95 -3.65
N VAL A 89 -9.23 13.71 -3.36
CA VAL A 89 -9.02 12.58 -4.29
C VAL A 89 -10.21 12.53 -5.25
N ALA A 90 -9.93 12.48 -6.56
CA ALA A 90 -10.95 12.47 -7.60
C ALA A 90 -10.53 11.60 -8.79
N ALA A 91 -11.50 11.05 -9.52
CA ALA A 91 -11.23 10.31 -10.76
C ALA A 91 -10.96 11.25 -11.96
N GLU A 92 -11.44 12.50 -11.88
CA GLU A 92 -11.31 13.51 -12.94
C GLU A 92 -11.04 14.89 -12.32
N SER A 93 -10.57 15.83 -13.15
CA SER A 93 -10.40 17.23 -12.73
C SER A 93 -11.74 17.84 -12.32
N PRO A 94 -11.89 18.35 -11.09
CA PRO A 94 -13.12 19.01 -10.66
C PRO A 94 -13.47 20.24 -11.52
N PRO A 95 -14.76 20.54 -11.73
CA PRO A 95 -15.20 21.65 -12.59
C PRO A 95 -14.84 23.04 -12.03
N TRP A 96 -14.57 23.13 -10.72
CA TRP A 96 -14.22 24.35 -10.00
C TRP A 96 -12.70 24.60 -9.90
N ILE A 97 -11.89 23.72 -10.51
CA ILE A 97 -10.43 23.87 -10.51
C ILE A 97 -10.02 25.22 -11.11
N GLY A 98 -9.02 25.85 -10.51
CA GLY A 98 -8.55 27.15 -10.95
C GLY A 98 -7.13 27.50 -10.47
N PRO A 99 -6.73 28.77 -10.62
CA PRO A 99 -5.33 29.20 -10.44
C PRO A 99 -4.78 29.05 -9.02
N LEU A 100 -5.65 28.90 -8.02
CA LEU A 100 -5.26 28.71 -6.63
C LEU A 100 -5.12 27.24 -6.25
N ASP A 101 -5.40 26.30 -7.15
CA ASP A 101 -5.33 24.86 -6.87
C ASP A 101 -4.04 24.25 -7.44
N VAL A 102 -3.66 23.11 -6.87
CA VAL A 102 -2.61 22.23 -7.38
C VAL A 102 -3.25 20.91 -7.77
N LEU A 103 -3.06 20.45 -9.00
CA LEU A 103 -3.48 19.14 -9.46
C LEU A 103 -2.28 18.20 -9.52
N VAL A 104 -2.36 17.05 -8.86
CA VAL A 104 -1.45 15.93 -9.06
C VAL A 104 -2.15 14.91 -9.94
N VAL A 105 -1.54 14.55 -11.06
CA VAL A 105 -1.99 13.48 -11.95
C VAL A 105 -1.07 12.29 -11.76
N ALA A 106 -1.58 11.19 -11.22
CA ALA A 106 -0.80 10.02 -10.84
C ALA A 106 -1.31 8.76 -11.55
N GLY A 107 -0.39 8.02 -12.17
CA GLY A 107 -0.69 6.79 -12.88
C GLY A 107 0.53 6.21 -13.58
N ASP A 108 0.34 5.07 -14.24
CA ASP A 108 1.38 4.29 -14.91
C ASP A 108 1.26 4.33 -16.46
N ASP A 109 0.18 4.90 -17.00
CA ASP A 109 -0.05 5.09 -18.43
C ASP A 109 -0.13 6.57 -18.82
N ALA A 110 0.78 7.03 -19.69
CA ALA A 110 0.79 8.38 -20.26
C ALA A 110 -0.33 8.61 -21.29
N GLY A 111 -0.98 7.54 -21.75
CA GLY A 111 -2.10 7.56 -22.68
C GLY A 111 -3.48 7.56 -22.01
N ASP A 112 -3.57 7.45 -20.68
CA ASP A 112 -4.83 7.38 -19.96
C ASP A 112 -5.70 8.64 -20.25
N PRO A 113 -6.89 8.48 -20.87
CA PRO A 113 -7.73 9.60 -21.24
C PRO A 113 -8.18 10.47 -20.05
N ALA A 114 -8.41 9.87 -18.88
CA ALA A 114 -8.84 10.59 -17.69
C ALA A 114 -7.71 11.47 -17.16
N LEU A 115 -6.48 10.92 -17.08
CA LEU A 115 -5.29 11.66 -16.64
C LEU A 115 -4.93 12.79 -17.63
N VAL A 116 -4.95 12.50 -18.93
CA VAL A 116 -4.69 13.48 -20.00
C VAL A 116 -5.73 14.60 -19.97
N SER A 117 -7.02 14.26 -19.85
CA SER A 117 -8.10 15.25 -19.77
C SER A 117 -8.00 16.12 -18.52
N ALA A 118 -7.68 15.51 -17.37
CA ALA A 118 -7.51 16.23 -16.11
C ALA A 118 -6.33 17.21 -16.19
N ALA A 119 -5.17 16.75 -16.66
CA ALA A 119 -3.98 17.58 -16.84
C ALA A 119 -4.25 18.76 -17.80
N ALA A 120 -4.85 18.47 -18.96
CA ALA A 120 -5.21 19.50 -19.95
C ALA A 120 -6.18 20.54 -19.36
N THR A 121 -7.16 20.08 -18.57
CA THR A 121 -8.16 20.96 -17.94
C THR A 121 -7.52 21.86 -16.89
N ALA A 122 -6.69 21.33 -16.01
CA ALA A 122 -5.97 22.10 -15.00
C ALA A 122 -5.09 23.18 -15.63
N VAL A 123 -4.30 22.81 -16.65
CA VAL A 123 -3.45 23.77 -17.38
C VAL A 123 -4.28 24.86 -18.05
N ARG A 124 -5.40 24.52 -18.70
CA ARG A 124 -6.31 25.52 -19.31
C ARG A 124 -6.95 26.45 -18.27
N ARG A 125 -7.21 25.94 -17.06
CA ARG A 125 -7.79 26.69 -15.94
C ARG A 125 -6.75 27.44 -15.10
N GLY A 126 -5.47 27.31 -15.44
CA GLY A 126 -4.37 27.99 -14.77
C GLY A 126 -3.95 27.38 -13.43
N ALA A 127 -4.45 26.18 -13.09
CA ALA A 127 -3.97 25.46 -11.91
C ALA A 127 -2.52 25.01 -12.12
N ARG A 128 -1.76 24.93 -11.01
CA ARG A 128 -0.43 24.30 -11.02
C ARG A 128 -0.61 22.79 -11.14
N VAL A 129 0.25 22.13 -11.92
CA VAL A 129 0.10 20.69 -12.18
C VAL A 129 1.41 19.96 -11.90
N VAL A 130 1.28 18.83 -11.20
CA VAL A 130 2.32 17.83 -10.98
C VAL A 130 1.93 16.56 -11.72
N VAL A 131 2.87 15.99 -12.47
CA VAL A 131 2.69 14.70 -13.14
C VAL A 131 3.54 13.66 -12.43
N ALA A 132 2.89 12.71 -11.75
CA ALA A 132 3.52 11.54 -11.14
C ALA A 132 3.28 10.28 -12.00
N ALA A 133 3.54 10.39 -13.30
CA ALA A 133 3.30 9.35 -14.31
C ALA A 133 4.41 9.38 -15.38
N PRO A 134 4.55 8.36 -16.25
CA PRO A 134 5.43 8.48 -17.42
C PRO A 134 5.06 9.75 -18.22
N TYR A 135 6.06 10.58 -18.51
CA TYR A 135 5.82 11.91 -19.09
C TYR A 135 6.20 11.96 -20.57
N GLU A 136 5.44 11.21 -21.35
CA GLU A 136 5.61 11.07 -22.80
C GLU A 136 4.25 11.15 -23.51
N GLY A 137 4.28 11.21 -24.85
CA GLY A 137 3.07 11.12 -25.67
C GLY A 137 1.93 12.06 -25.26
N PRO A 138 0.68 11.57 -25.19
CA PRO A 138 -0.51 12.41 -24.97
C PRO A 138 -0.45 13.28 -23.71
N LEU A 139 0.05 12.75 -22.60
CA LEU A 139 0.14 13.50 -21.34
C LEU A 139 1.11 14.68 -21.44
N ARG A 140 2.25 14.50 -22.10
CA ARG A 140 3.23 15.57 -22.36
C ARG A 140 2.68 16.63 -23.31
N ASP A 141 2.00 16.21 -24.36
CA ASP A 141 1.43 17.11 -25.36
C ASP A 141 0.29 17.95 -24.78
N ALA A 142 -0.55 17.35 -23.94
CA ALA A 142 -1.69 18.01 -23.30
C ALA A 142 -1.30 19.14 -22.34
N THR A 143 -0.13 19.04 -21.72
CA THR A 143 0.33 20.02 -20.73
C THR A 143 1.26 21.08 -21.32
N ALA A 144 1.87 20.81 -22.48
CA ALA A 144 2.81 21.68 -23.18
C ALA A 144 3.99 22.13 -22.29
N GLY A 145 4.48 21.25 -21.40
CA GLY A 145 5.65 21.52 -20.56
C GLY A 145 5.43 22.47 -19.37
N ARG A 146 4.18 22.85 -19.06
CA ARG A 146 3.85 23.79 -17.97
C ARG A 146 3.58 23.09 -16.63
N THR A 147 4.31 22.03 -16.34
CA THR A 147 4.02 21.11 -15.22
C THR A 147 5.30 20.67 -14.54
N ALA A 148 5.24 20.48 -13.23
CA ALA A 148 6.26 19.77 -12.48
C ALA A 148 6.16 18.26 -12.79
N VAL A 149 7.28 17.57 -12.98
CA VAL A 149 7.29 16.18 -13.46
C VAL A 149 8.08 15.27 -12.53
N LEU A 150 7.40 14.34 -11.89
CA LEU A 150 7.97 13.27 -11.07
C LEU A 150 7.80 11.92 -11.79
N GLU A 151 8.41 11.80 -12.96
CA GLU A 151 8.32 10.59 -13.80
C GLU A 151 9.00 9.36 -13.17
N PRO A 152 8.59 8.11 -13.53
CA PRO A 152 9.18 6.92 -12.94
C PRO A 152 10.60 6.70 -13.49
N ARG A 153 11.60 6.90 -12.62
CA ARG A 153 13.02 6.64 -12.95
C ARG A 153 13.43 5.19 -12.79
N LEU A 154 12.63 4.40 -12.07
CA LEU A 154 12.79 2.96 -11.89
C LEU A 154 11.58 2.26 -12.50
N ARG A 155 11.84 1.16 -13.22
CA ARG A 155 10.78 0.27 -13.71
C ARG A 155 10.48 -0.77 -12.64
N THR A 156 9.27 -0.69 -12.09
CA THR A 156 8.70 -1.69 -11.18
C THR A 156 7.30 -2.06 -11.68
N PRO A 157 6.86 -3.31 -11.50
CA PRO A 157 5.47 -3.67 -11.70
C PRO A 157 4.53 -2.76 -10.90
N ASP A 158 3.34 -2.47 -11.44
CA ASP A 158 2.37 -1.55 -10.85
C ASP A 158 1.93 -2.00 -9.44
N GLU A 159 1.92 -3.30 -9.17
CA GLU A 159 1.62 -3.86 -7.84
C GLU A 159 2.54 -3.30 -6.75
N PHE A 160 3.75 -2.88 -7.10
CA PHE A 160 4.77 -2.37 -6.18
C PHE A 160 4.94 -0.84 -6.24
N GLY A 161 4.07 -0.13 -6.97
CA GLY A 161 4.19 1.31 -7.24
C GLY A 161 3.79 2.24 -6.08
N LEU A 162 3.17 1.73 -5.00
CA LEU A 162 2.61 2.58 -3.94
C LEU A 162 3.64 3.53 -3.33
N SER A 163 4.85 3.04 -3.02
CA SER A 163 5.91 3.84 -2.38
C SER A 163 6.33 5.04 -3.23
N ARG A 164 6.35 4.88 -4.55
CA ARG A 164 6.61 5.98 -5.48
C ARG A 164 5.53 7.06 -5.41
N TYR A 165 4.27 6.67 -5.43
CA TYR A 165 3.14 7.61 -5.38
C TYR A 165 3.03 8.31 -4.02
N LEU A 166 3.26 7.59 -2.91
CA LEU A 166 3.34 8.19 -1.58
C LEU A 166 4.48 9.21 -1.52
N ALA A 167 5.68 8.89 -2.02
CA ALA A 167 6.79 9.83 -2.07
C ALA A 167 6.48 11.07 -2.93
N ALA A 168 5.86 10.90 -4.10
CA ALA A 168 5.50 12.00 -4.98
C ALA A 168 4.45 12.93 -4.34
N GLY A 169 3.46 12.36 -3.65
CA GLY A 169 2.46 13.13 -2.92
C GLY A 169 3.05 13.86 -1.72
N LEU A 170 3.87 13.19 -0.91
CA LEU A 170 4.56 13.83 0.22
C LEU A 170 5.48 14.96 -0.24
N ALA A 171 6.26 14.76 -1.31
CA ALA A 171 7.09 15.79 -1.92
C ALA A 171 6.26 16.99 -2.39
N THR A 172 5.13 16.72 -3.06
CA THR A 172 4.22 17.77 -3.54
C THR A 172 3.66 18.57 -2.38
N MET A 173 3.20 17.88 -1.31
CA MET A 173 2.65 18.52 -0.12
C MET A 173 3.70 19.39 0.58
N GLN A 174 4.94 18.91 0.72
CA GLN A 174 6.04 19.71 1.28
C GLN A 174 6.40 20.92 0.41
N ALA A 175 6.33 20.79 -0.92
CA ALA A 175 6.61 21.89 -1.85
C ALA A 175 5.55 23.01 -1.77
N VAL A 176 4.29 22.69 -1.46
CA VAL A 176 3.20 23.67 -1.35
C VAL A 176 2.99 24.16 0.09
N ASP A 177 3.32 23.34 1.08
CA ASP A 177 3.33 23.66 2.50
C ASP A 177 4.67 23.23 3.14
N PRO A 178 5.65 24.14 3.21
CA PRO A 178 6.93 23.86 3.85
C PRO A 178 6.84 23.53 5.35
N ALA A 179 5.70 23.73 6.02
CA ALA A 179 5.53 23.28 7.39
C ALA A 179 5.38 21.75 7.48
N LEU A 180 4.94 21.09 6.40
CA LEU A 180 4.93 19.64 6.25
C LEU A 180 6.36 19.17 5.96
N GLN A 181 7.19 19.14 7.01
CA GLN A 181 8.56 18.65 6.93
C GLN A 181 8.55 17.14 6.69
N THR A 182 8.78 16.68 5.45
CA THR A 182 8.93 15.26 5.13
C THR A 182 10.39 14.95 4.82
N ASP A 183 10.90 13.86 5.40
CA ASP A 183 12.23 13.34 5.09
C ASP A 183 12.07 12.08 4.22
N LEU A 184 12.16 12.27 2.90
CA LEU A 184 12.07 11.16 1.95
C LEU A 184 13.28 10.22 2.02
N ALA A 185 14.45 10.70 2.44
CA ALA A 185 15.61 9.85 2.61
C ALA A 185 15.42 8.90 3.80
N ALA A 186 14.95 9.42 4.93
CA ALA A 186 14.60 8.60 6.09
C ALA A 186 13.47 7.60 5.78
N LEU A 187 12.45 8.02 5.02
CA LEU A 187 11.41 7.10 4.55
C LEU A 187 12.02 5.98 3.70
N ALA A 188 12.88 6.31 2.74
CA ALA A 188 13.51 5.32 1.88
C ALA A 188 14.35 4.30 2.66
N ASP A 189 15.12 4.76 3.64
CA ASP A 189 15.95 3.90 4.48
C ASP A 189 15.11 2.98 5.37
N GLU A 190 13.96 3.45 5.87
CA GLU A 190 13.02 2.59 6.60
C GLU A 190 12.42 1.51 5.68
N LEU A 191 12.05 1.84 4.44
CA LEU A 191 11.49 0.86 3.51
C LEU A 191 12.53 -0.20 3.09
N ASP A 192 13.80 0.20 2.93
CA ASP A 192 14.89 -0.76 2.69
C ASP A 192 15.15 -1.64 3.92
N ALA A 193 15.11 -1.07 5.12
CA ALA A 193 15.23 -1.84 6.36
C ALA A 193 14.09 -2.87 6.48
N GLU A 194 12.87 -2.49 6.12
CA GLU A 194 11.73 -3.41 6.09
C GLU A 194 11.91 -4.52 5.03
N ALA A 195 12.37 -4.18 3.83
CA ALA A 195 12.67 -5.17 2.80
C ALA A 195 13.75 -6.17 3.25
N LEU A 196 14.78 -5.70 3.97
CA LEU A 196 15.83 -6.55 4.54
C LEU A 196 15.31 -7.47 5.66
N ARG A 197 14.43 -6.96 6.55
CA ARG A 197 13.74 -7.78 7.56
C ARG A 197 12.85 -8.86 6.93
N ASN A 198 12.33 -8.58 5.75
CA ASN A 198 11.50 -9.50 4.98
C ASN A 198 12.28 -10.32 3.94
N SER A 199 13.61 -10.35 3.99
CA SER A 199 14.47 -11.10 3.05
C SER A 199 14.14 -12.58 3.00
N ALA A 200 14.21 -13.19 1.80
CA ALA A 200 13.97 -14.61 1.60
C ALA A 200 14.92 -15.51 2.42
N SER A 201 16.12 -15.01 2.73
CA SER A 201 17.12 -15.71 3.53
C SER A 201 16.83 -15.78 5.04
N ARG A 202 15.77 -15.12 5.52
CA ARG A 202 15.39 -15.13 6.93
C ARG A 202 14.27 -16.12 7.17
N ASP A 203 14.38 -16.89 8.25
CA ASP A 203 13.38 -17.88 8.63
C ASP A 203 12.04 -17.21 9.00
N VAL A 204 10.94 -17.93 8.83
CA VAL A 204 9.56 -17.46 9.08
C VAL A 204 9.41 -16.75 10.43
N PHE A 205 10.04 -17.27 11.49
CA PHE A 205 9.97 -16.70 12.85
C PHE A 205 10.53 -15.27 12.96
N THR A 206 11.49 -14.91 12.10
CA THR A 206 12.18 -13.60 12.12
C THR A 206 11.82 -12.73 10.93
N ASN A 207 10.96 -13.21 10.03
CA ASN A 207 10.53 -12.55 8.81
C ASN A 207 9.02 -12.21 8.89
N PRO A 208 8.66 -10.95 9.18
CA PRO A 208 7.27 -10.53 9.32
C PRO A 208 6.40 -10.84 8.09
N ALA A 209 6.93 -10.71 6.89
CA ALA A 209 6.19 -11.01 5.66
C ALA A 209 5.91 -12.51 5.48
N LYS A 210 6.88 -13.39 5.77
CA LYS A 210 6.66 -14.85 5.76
C LYS A 210 5.67 -15.27 6.84
N ALA A 211 5.77 -14.70 8.05
CA ALA A 211 4.81 -14.95 9.12
C ALA A 211 3.38 -14.52 8.75
N LEU A 212 3.21 -13.41 8.03
CA LEU A 212 1.91 -13.02 7.48
C LEU A 212 1.43 -13.99 6.39
N ALA A 213 2.31 -14.40 5.48
CA ALA A 213 1.97 -15.39 4.45
C ALA A 213 1.50 -16.71 5.08
N GLU A 214 2.19 -17.21 6.10
CA GLU A 214 1.79 -18.41 6.84
C GLU A 214 0.41 -18.25 7.49
N LYS A 215 0.15 -17.11 8.14
CA LYS A 215 -1.17 -16.82 8.76
C LYS A 215 -2.31 -16.72 7.77
N MET A 216 -2.03 -16.31 6.53
CA MET A 216 -3.01 -16.20 5.45
C MET A 216 -3.20 -17.52 4.70
N SER A 217 -2.20 -18.41 4.71
CA SER A 217 -2.19 -19.66 3.95
C SER A 217 -3.35 -20.57 4.36
N GLY A 218 -4.09 -21.06 3.37
CA GLY A 218 -5.23 -21.97 3.58
C GLY A 218 -6.41 -21.35 4.34
N ARG A 219 -6.43 -20.03 4.58
CA ARG A 219 -7.51 -19.35 5.31
C ARG A 219 -8.19 -18.30 4.46
N GLN A 220 -9.46 -18.07 4.73
CA GLN A 220 -10.10 -16.83 4.34
C GLN A 220 -9.57 -15.69 5.19
N VAL A 221 -9.30 -14.55 4.57
CA VAL A 221 -8.63 -13.43 5.22
C VAL A 221 -9.48 -12.17 5.09
N VAL A 222 -9.55 -11.42 6.18
CA VAL A 222 -10.07 -10.05 6.20
C VAL A 222 -8.94 -9.13 6.66
N LEU A 223 -8.56 -8.16 5.82
CA LEU A 223 -7.71 -7.05 6.23
C LEU A 223 -8.61 -5.96 6.80
N ALA A 224 -8.40 -5.61 8.06
CA ALA A 224 -9.22 -4.63 8.76
C ALA A 224 -8.42 -3.39 9.14
N GLY A 225 -9.00 -2.21 8.99
CA GLY A 225 -8.42 -0.95 9.49
C GLY A 225 -9.40 -0.22 10.41
N ASP A 226 -8.91 0.47 11.44
CA ASP A 226 -9.78 1.24 12.34
C ASP A 226 -10.03 2.68 11.87
N CYS A 227 -9.13 3.23 11.05
CA CYS A 227 -9.25 4.59 10.52
C CYS A 227 -9.19 4.59 8.99
N THR A 228 -9.55 5.71 8.37
CA THR A 228 -9.59 5.85 6.90
C THR A 228 -8.25 5.46 6.24
N ALA A 229 -7.13 5.81 6.89
CA ALA A 229 -5.79 5.47 6.41
C ALA A 229 -5.53 3.96 6.40
N THR A 230 -5.78 3.26 7.52
CA THR A 230 -5.56 1.81 7.61
C THR A 230 -6.58 1.01 6.80
N VAL A 231 -7.81 1.50 6.64
CA VAL A 231 -8.79 0.91 5.69
C VAL A 231 -8.33 1.09 4.25
N GLY A 232 -7.76 2.25 3.90
CA GLY A 232 -7.14 2.48 2.59
C GLY A 232 -6.01 1.47 2.32
N LEU A 233 -5.15 1.24 3.30
CA LEU A 233 -4.09 0.23 3.23
C LEU A 233 -4.64 -1.20 3.09
N ALA A 234 -5.68 -1.55 3.85
CA ALA A 234 -6.34 -2.85 3.73
C ALA A 234 -6.88 -3.09 2.31
N ARG A 235 -7.52 -2.08 1.69
CA ARG A 235 -8.03 -2.17 0.31
C ARG A 235 -6.91 -2.34 -0.72
N TYR A 236 -5.85 -1.55 -0.57
CA TYR A 236 -4.66 -1.68 -1.41
C TYR A 236 -4.06 -3.09 -1.32
N ALA A 237 -3.81 -3.58 -0.10
CA ALA A 237 -3.22 -4.88 0.12
C ALA A 237 -4.12 -6.03 -0.36
N ALA A 238 -5.44 -5.91 -0.24
CA ALA A 238 -6.38 -6.88 -0.82
C ALA A 238 -6.26 -6.96 -2.35
N THR A 239 -6.05 -5.83 -3.02
CA THR A 239 -5.82 -5.79 -4.48
C THR A 239 -4.47 -6.42 -4.84
N VAL A 240 -3.43 -6.18 -4.04
CA VAL A 240 -2.11 -6.80 -4.23
C VAL A 240 -2.17 -8.32 -4.04
N LEU A 241 -2.84 -8.80 -2.98
CA LEU A 241 -3.04 -10.24 -2.73
C LEU A 241 -3.83 -10.91 -3.85
N LEU A 242 -4.85 -10.23 -4.39
CA LEU A 242 -5.60 -10.73 -5.54
C LEU A 242 -4.72 -10.83 -6.80
N ARG A 243 -3.96 -9.79 -7.12
CA ARG A 243 -3.15 -9.71 -8.35
C ARG A 243 -1.91 -10.60 -8.31
N LEU A 244 -1.25 -10.71 -7.16
CA LEU A 244 -0.01 -11.45 -7.02
C LEU A 244 -0.24 -12.90 -6.57
N ALA A 245 -1.04 -13.11 -5.51
CA ALA A 245 -1.22 -14.43 -4.91
C ALA A 245 -2.49 -15.15 -5.40
N GLY A 246 -3.31 -14.51 -6.24
CA GLY A 246 -4.61 -15.07 -6.66
C GLY A 246 -5.61 -15.21 -5.51
N GLN A 247 -5.36 -14.56 -4.37
CA GLN A 247 -6.14 -14.73 -3.15
C GLN A 247 -7.17 -13.61 -3.02
N ALA A 248 -8.45 -13.98 -3.00
CA ALA A 248 -9.54 -13.06 -2.70
C ALA A 248 -9.56 -12.74 -1.20
N VAL A 249 -9.29 -11.48 -0.86
CA VAL A 249 -9.22 -10.99 0.53
C VAL A 249 -10.20 -9.82 0.70
N ALA A 250 -11.00 -9.86 1.76
CA ALA A 250 -11.90 -8.76 2.07
C ALA A 250 -11.16 -7.64 2.78
N ALA A 251 -11.49 -6.38 2.47
CA ALA A 251 -10.99 -5.21 3.18
C ALA A 251 -12.15 -4.47 3.85
N ALA A 252 -12.07 -4.26 5.16
CA ALA A 252 -13.19 -3.73 5.95
C ALA A 252 -12.74 -2.78 7.07
N GLY A 253 -13.70 -2.04 7.64
CA GLY A 253 -13.50 -1.37 8.92
C GLY A 253 -13.39 -2.41 10.04
N LEU A 254 -12.52 -2.17 11.03
CA LEU A 254 -12.32 -3.10 12.15
C LEU A 254 -13.63 -3.37 12.90
N SER A 255 -14.43 -2.34 13.17
CA SER A 255 -15.72 -2.49 13.82
C SER A 255 -16.66 -3.43 13.04
N ASP A 256 -16.70 -3.30 11.71
CA ASP A 256 -17.54 -4.15 10.87
C ASP A 256 -17.05 -5.60 10.86
N ALA A 257 -15.74 -5.81 10.80
CA ALA A 257 -15.14 -7.14 10.89
C ALA A 257 -15.45 -7.81 12.24
N LEU A 258 -15.34 -7.08 13.36
CA LEU A 258 -15.67 -7.61 14.69
C LEU A 258 -17.16 -7.92 14.84
N VAL A 259 -18.04 -7.09 14.27
CA VAL A 259 -19.48 -7.37 14.24
C VAL A 259 -19.76 -8.65 13.45
N ALA A 260 -19.15 -8.80 12.26
CA ALA A 260 -19.30 -9.99 11.42
C ALA A 260 -18.83 -11.27 12.14
N LEU A 261 -17.71 -11.21 12.86
CA LEU A 261 -17.24 -12.33 13.69
C LEU A 261 -18.26 -12.70 14.78
N ARG A 262 -18.82 -11.70 15.49
CA ARG A 262 -19.83 -11.93 16.53
C ARG A 262 -21.15 -12.48 15.99
N THR A 263 -21.55 -12.09 14.78
CA THR A 263 -22.77 -12.58 14.13
C THR A 263 -22.58 -13.92 13.43
N GLY A 264 -21.41 -14.54 13.57
CA GLY A 264 -21.16 -15.92 13.19
C GLY A 264 -20.74 -16.10 11.73
N ILE A 265 -20.05 -15.12 11.13
CA ILE A 265 -19.54 -15.22 9.75
C ILE A 265 -18.66 -16.48 9.53
N ALA A 266 -18.00 -16.97 10.60
CA ALA A 266 -17.26 -18.23 10.61
C ALA A 266 -18.10 -19.44 10.16
N HIS A 267 -19.40 -19.45 10.42
CA HIS A 267 -20.32 -20.53 10.06
C HIS A 267 -20.95 -20.35 8.67
N GLN A 268 -20.75 -19.19 8.02
CA GLN A 268 -21.35 -18.86 6.73
C GLN A 268 -20.39 -19.09 5.55
N PHE A 269 -19.10 -19.21 5.86
CA PHE A 269 -18.03 -19.32 4.89
C PHE A 269 -17.48 -20.74 4.70
N GLY A 270 -17.77 -21.66 5.61
CA GLY A 270 -17.51 -23.09 5.40
C GLY A 270 -18.55 -23.67 4.44
N ASP A 271 -18.18 -24.67 3.64
CA ASP A 271 -19.16 -25.43 2.88
C ASP A 271 -20.08 -26.17 3.88
N PRO A 272 -21.40 -25.88 3.91
CA PRO A 272 -22.34 -26.55 4.80
C PRO A 272 -22.34 -28.07 4.61
N VAL A 273 -21.98 -28.55 3.42
CA VAL A 273 -21.86 -29.96 3.09
C VAL A 273 -20.61 -30.54 3.74
N ASP A 274 -19.45 -29.89 3.60
CA ASP A 274 -18.22 -30.36 4.25
C ASP A 274 -18.38 -30.40 5.76
N ALA A 275 -19.01 -29.38 6.36
CA ALA A 275 -19.28 -29.36 7.80
C ALA A 275 -20.23 -30.48 8.28
N LEU A 276 -21.12 -30.98 7.42
CA LEU A 276 -22.06 -32.06 7.75
C LEU A 276 -21.41 -33.45 7.69
N PHE A 277 -20.42 -33.62 6.82
CA PHE A 277 -19.70 -34.88 6.64
C PHE A 277 -18.32 -34.91 7.32
N HIS A 278 -17.91 -33.80 7.94
CA HIS A 278 -16.63 -33.68 8.63
C HIS A 278 -16.58 -34.61 9.85
N ASP A 279 -15.60 -35.51 9.85
CA ASP A 279 -15.22 -36.33 10.99
C ASP A 279 -13.93 -35.76 11.61
N GLU A 280 -13.98 -35.29 12.86
CA GLU A 280 -12.81 -34.68 13.53
C GLU A 280 -11.63 -35.65 13.72
N GLU A 281 -11.88 -36.97 13.78
CA GLU A 281 -10.83 -37.99 13.90
C GLU A 281 -10.16 -38.31 12.55
N LEU A 282 -10.86 -38.12 11.42
CA LEU A 282 -10.37 -38.50 10.09
C LEU A 282 -9.97 -37.30 9.23
N ASP A 283 -10.70 -36.19 9.34
CA ASP A 283 -10.60 -35.04 8.43
C ASP A 283 -9.85 -33.84 9.06
N GLY A 284 -9.62 -33.86 10.39
CA GLY A 284 -8.89 -32.81 11.12
C GLY A 284 -9.80 -31.73 11.74
N PRO A 285 -9.31 -30.51 12.00
CA PRO A 285 -10.16 -29.43 12.51
C PRO A 285 -10.93 -28.74 11.37
N LEU A 286 -12.24 -28.49 11.59
CA LEU A 286 -13.11 -27.71 10.71
C LEU A 286 -12.48 -26.37 10.29
N SER A 287 -12.86 -25.86 9.11
CA SER A 287 -12.38 -24.58 8.59
C SER A 287 -12.60 -23.49 9.65
N ARG A 288 -11.50 -23.05 10.26
CA ARG A 288 -11.50 -21.94 11.20
C ARG A 288 -12.05 -20.73 10.45
N GLY A 289 -12.92 -19.95 11.08
CA GLY A 289 -13.50 -18.75 10.49
C GLY A 289 -12.46 -17.80 9.90
N PRO A 290 -12.87 -16.72 9.22
CA PRO A 290 -11.93 -15.83 8.57
C PRO A 290 -10.90 -15.29 9.58
N LYS A 291 -9.62 -15.35 9.21
CA LYS A 291 -8.53 -14.71 9.96
C LYS A 291 -8.60 -13.21 9.70
N VAL A 292 -8.80 -12.43 10.75
CA VAL A 292 -8.81 -10.96 10.65
C VAL A 292 -7.44 -10.43 11.01
N LEU A 293 -6.79 -9.75 10.06
CA LEU A 293 -5.54 -9.04 10.28
C LEU A 293 -5.85 -7.54 10.37
N ALA A 294 -5.85 -7.03 11.59
CA ALA A 294 -6.19 -5.67 11.92
C ALA A 294 -4.94 -4.77 11.85
N LEU A 295 -4.84 -4.01 10.77
CA LEU A 295 -3.75 -3.07 10.51
C LEU A 295 -3.84 -1.90 11.50
N ALA A 296 -2.77 -1.67 12.25
CA ALA A 296 -2.74 -0.72 13.35
C ALA A 296 -1.55 0.24 13.22
N LEU A 297 -1.82 1.53 13.38
CA LEU A 297 -0.77 2.51 13.65
C LEU A 297 -0.38 2.47 15.14
N ASP A 298 0.85 2.88 15.43
CA ASP A 298 1.38 2.83 16.80
C ASP A 298 0.54 3.62 17.81
N ALA A 299 0.09 4.83 17.43
CA ALA A 299 -0.69 5.71 18.30
C ALA A 299 -2.04 5.11 18.75
N GLU A 300 -2.62 4.20 17.96
CA GLU A 300 -3.91 3.56 18.23
C GLU A 300 -3.76 2.13 18.79
N ARG A 301 -2.56 1.54 18.74
CA ARG A 301 -2.33 0.11 19.03
C ARG A 301 -2.87 -0.33 20.39
N SER A 302 -2.61 0.43 21.45
CA SER A 302 -3.10 0.11 22.80
C SER A 302 -4.62 0.07 22.90
N MET A 303 -5.30 1.00 22.23
CA MET A 303 -6.77 1.04 22.17
C MET A 303 -7.30 -0.15 21.36
N LEU A 304 -6.69 -0.44 20.22
CA LEU A 304 -7.11 -1.56 19.37
C LEU A 304 -6.90 -2.91 20.07
N ALA A 305 -5.80 -3.08 20.81
CA ALA A 305 -5.53 -4.29 21.59
C ALA A 305 -6.64 -4.57 22.61
N ALA A 306 -7.10 -3.53 23.31
CA ALA A 306 -8.23 -3.67 24.22
C ALA A 306 -9.55 -4.03 23.49
N ARG A 307 -9.77 -3.51 22.28
CA ARG A 307 -10.99 -3.75 21.49
C ARG A 307 -11.07 -5.16 20.88
N VAL A 308 -9.92 -5.70 20.47
CA VAL A 308 -9.85 -7.06 19.89
C VAL A 308 -9.64 -8.14 20.94
N SER A 309 -9.45 -7.77 22.20
CA SER A 309 -9.35 -8.70 23.32
C SER A 309 -10.56 -9.64 23.38
N GLY A 310 -10.30 -10.94 23.43
CA GLY A 310 -11.33 -11.99 23.42
C GLY A 310 -11.75 -12.49 22.04
N PHE A 311 -11.07 -12.07 20.96
CA PHE A 311 -11.23 -12.65 19.63
C PHE A 311 -9.96 -13.40 19.21
N ASP A 312 -10.01 -14.73 19.22
CA ASP A 312 -8.84 -15.58 18.91
C ASP A 312 -8.40 -15.50 17.44
N ASP A 313 -9.34 -15.21 16.53
CA ASP A 313 -9.09 -15.10 15.09
C ASP A 313 -8.74 -13.67 14.62
N VAL A 314 -8.59 -12.71 15.55
CA VAL A 314 -8.20 -11.33 15.25
C VAL A 314 -6.78 -11.08 15.71
N GLU A 315 -5.94 -10.57 14.83
CA GLU A 315 -4.54 -10.26 15.12
C GLU A 315 -4.20 -8.85 14.69
N LEU A 316 -3.54 -8.10 15.57
CA LEU A 316 -3.03 -6.77 15.24
C LEU A 316 -1.74 -6.88 14.44
N VAL A 317 -1.61 -6.05 13.41
CA VAL A 317 -0.42 -5.96 12.56
C VAL A 317 -0.01 -4.50 12.45
N GLY A 318 1.13 -4.14 13.03
CA GLY A 318 1.72 -2.81 13.03
C GLY A 318 3.15 -2.80 12.49
N ALA A 319 3.64 -1.63 12.07
CA ALA A 319 4.97 -1.48 11.47
C ALA A 319 6.12 -1.96 12.39
N GLN A 320 5.92 -1.86 13.70
CA GLN A 320 6.85 -2.26 14.76
C GLN A 320 6.81 -3.76 15.11
N ASP A 321 5.95 -4.54 14.46
CA ASP A 321 5.89 -5.99 14.66
C ASP A 321 7.05 -6.65 13.91
N PHE A 322 8.24 -6.55 14.51
CA PHE A 322 9.41 -7.32 14.13
C PHE A 322 9.23 -8.75 14.67
N GLY A 323 9.65 -9.77 13.92
CA GLY A 323 9.51 -11.17 14.35
C GLY A 323 10.11 -11.44 15.74
N GLU A 324 9.89 -12.63 16.31
CA GLU A 324 10.37 -12.95 17.65
C GLU A 324 11.90 -12.73 17.76
N GLY A 325 12.33 -11.90 18.72
CA GLY A 325 13.75 -11.65 19.03
C GLY A 325 14.31 -10.27 18.68
N GLU A 326 13.60 -9.42 17.94
CA GLU A 326 14.00 -8.03 17.69
C GLU A 326 13.16 -7.07 18.55
N SER A 327 13.69 -6.66 19.71
CA SER A 327 13.00 -5.77 20.66
C SER A 327 13.58 -4.35 20.70
N VAL A 328 14.18 -3.86 19.60
CA VAL A 328 14.72 -2.50 19.60
C VAL A 328 13.57 -1.51 19.38
N PRO A 329 13.27 -0.61 20.34
CA PRO A 329 12.28 0.43 20.11
C PRO A 329 12.90 1.45 19.15
N ALA A 330 12.59 1.34 17.86
CA ALA A 330 12.81 2.42 16.93
C ALA A 330 11.84 3.57 17.26
N PRO A 331 12.23 4.85 17.07
CA PRO A 331 11.29 5.95 17.16
C PRO A 331 10.13 5.70 16.20
N THR A 332 8.90 5.86 16.68
CA THR A 332 7.71 5.57 15.90
C THR A 332 7.62 6.57 14.75
N GLY A 333 7.73 6.04 13.52
CA GLY A 333 7.62 6.85 12.31
C GLY A 333 6.25 7.54 12.23
N ARG A 334 6.13 8.56 11.39
CA ARG A 334 4.83 9.20 11.14
C ARG A 334 3.85 8.21 10.50
N ALA A 335 2.56 8.53 10.52
CA ALA A 335 1.51 7.65 10.01
C ALA A 335 1.77 7.21 8.56
N GLU A 336 2.16 8.13 7.68
CA GLU A 336 2.52 7.84 6.29
C GLU A 336 3.70 6.87 6.15
N GLN A 337 4.71 6.97 7.02
CA GLN A 337 5.86 6.07 7.02
C GLN A 337 5.44 4.67 7.50
N GLN A 338 4.65 4.58 8.57
CA GLN A 338 4.12 3.30 9.06
C GLN A 338 3.24 2.59 8.02
N LEU A 339 2.38 3.33 7.31
CA LEU A 339 1.57 2.78 6.23
C LEU A 339 2.43 2.27 5.07
N ALA A 340 3.46 3.01 4.69
CA ALA A 340 4.40 2.60 3.64
C ALA A 340 5.17 1.33 4.05
N THR A 341 5.65 1.24 5.29
CA THR A 341 6.30 0.05 5.84
C THR A 341 5.37 -1.17 5.81
N LEU A 342 4.13 -1.02 6.30
CA LEU A 342 3.15 -2.09 6.26
C LEU A 342 2.78 -2.51 4.83
N ALA A 343 2.72 -1.56 3.90
CA ALA A 343 2.47 -1.87 2.48
C ALA A 343 3.58 -2.74 1.89
N VAL A 344 4.86 -2.43 2.16
CA VAL A 344 6.01 -3.26 1.72
C VAL A 344 5.91 -4.66 2.30
N ARG A 345 5.59 -4.77 3.60
CA ARG A 345 5.43 -6.07 4.25
C ARG A 345 4.32 -6.91 3.61
N LEU A 346 3.17 -6.29 3.32
CA LEU A 346 2.01 -6.95 2.71
C LEU A 346 2.29 -7.33 1.24
N GLN A 347 3.00 -6.50 0.49
CA GLN A 347 3.48 -6.82 -0.86
C GLN A 347 4.38 -8.06 -0.85
N MET A 348 5.36 -8.11 0.07
CA MET A 348 6.27 -9.25 0.18
C MET A 348 5.54 -10.51 0.66
N ALA A 349 4.57 -10.38 1.58
CA ALA A 349 3.72 -11.50 2.00
C ALA A 349 2.92 -12.08 0.82
N ALA A 350 2.38 -11.22 -0.05
CA ALA A 350 1.70 -11.64 -1.27
C ALA A 350 2.63 -12.36 -2.26
N VAL A 351 3.89 -11.90 -2.38
CA VAL A 351 4.90 -12.61 -3.17
C VAL A 351 5.18 -14.00 -2.58
N TYR A 352 5.39 -14.12 -1.27
CA TYR A 352 5.61 -15.42 -0.63
C TYR A 352 4.44 -16.38 -0.83
N LEU A 353 3.19 -15.91 -0.66
CA LEU A 353 2.00 -16.70 -0.94
C LEU A 353 1.97 -17.24 -2.37
N ARG A 354 2.34 -16.40 -3.35
CA ARG A 354 2.43 -16.81 -4.76
C ARG A 354 3.49 -17.89 -4.95
N LEU A 355 4.69 -17.70 -4.40
CA LEU A 355 5.82 -18.63 -4.59
C LEU A 355 5.57 -20.00 -3.97
N VAL A 356 4.86 -20.04 -2.82
CA VAL A 356 4.48 -21.30 -2.16
C VAL A 356 3.32 -21.99 -2.88
N GLY A 357 2.37 -21.22 -3.42
CA GLY A 357 1.18 -21.73 -4.11
C GLY A 357 1.41 -22.29 -5.53
N GLY A 358 2.51 -21.88 -6.18
CA GLY A 358 2.91 -22.32 -7.52
C GLY A 358 2.38 -21.45 -8.66
#